data_AF-A0A3M1G1N6-F1
#
_entry.id   AF-A0A3M1G1N6-F1
#
_cell.length_a   1.000
_cell.length_b   1.000
_cell.length_c   1.000
_cell.angle_alpha   90.00
_cell.angle_beta   90.00
_cell.angle_gamma   90.00
#
_symmetry.space_group_name_H-M   'P 1'
#
loop_
_entity.id
_entity.type
_entity.pdbx_description
1 polymer ?
#
loop_
_entity_poly.entity_id
_entity_poly.type
_entity_poly.pdbx_seq_one_letter_code
_entity_poly.pdbx_strand_id
1 'polypeptide(L)'
;MLEGLMMHYPLTIDRILEHANRMFPHKKIKTMLPDGSMHEYTYRDFYRRVKRLCNVLEGLGVESGDRVGTFAWNNYQHMELYFGAPGAGAVVH
;
A
#
# COMPACT_ATOMS: atom_id res chain seq x y z
N MET A 1 20.07 -15.60 -28.73
CA MET A 1 18.84 -16.21 -28.17
C MET A 1 17.69 -15.30 -28.60
N LEU A 2 16.61 -15.82 -29.20
CA LEU A 2 15.46 -15.00 -29.61
C LEU A 2 14.61 -14.70 -28.36
N GLU A 3 14.39 -13.42 -28.07
CA GLU A 3 13.46 -12.98 -27.02
C GLU A 3 11.99 -13.13 -27.43
N GLY A 4 11.12 -13.38 -26.46
CA GLY A 4 9.68 -13.53 -26.69
C GLY A 4 8.98 -12.19 -26.97
N LEU A 5 7.97 -12.19 -27.84
CA LEU A 5 7.22 -10.98 -28.27
C LEU A 5 6.06 -10.60 -27.32
N MET A 6 6.10 -11.06 -26.07
CA MET A 6 5.04 -10.80 -25.09
C MET A 6 5.31 -9.51 -24.31
N MET A 7 4.27 -8.93 -23.71
CA MET A 7 4.43 -7.71 -22.89
C MET A 7 5.32 -7.95 -21.68
N HIS A 8 6.24 -7.02 -21.42
CA HIS A 8 6.99 -6.96 -20.18
C HIS A 8 6.17 -6.21 -19.12
N TYR A 9 5.75 -6.90 -18.07
CA TYR A 9 4.95 -6.34 -16.99
C TYR A 9 5.52 -6.72 -15.62
N PRO A 10 6.14 -5.78 -14.89
CA PRO A 10 6.69 -6.06 -13.57
C PRO A 10 5.61 -6.49 -12.58
N LEU A 11 5.89 -7.56 -11.82
CA LEU A 11 4.98 -8.11 -10.81
C LEU A 11 5.16 -7.39 -9.46
N THR A 12 4.77 -6.12 -9.43
CA THR A 12 4.97 -5.23 -8.28
C THR A 12 3.67 -4.98 -7.50
N ILE A 13 3.79 -4.67 -6.20
CA ILE A 13 2.63 -4.53 -5.30
C ILE A 13 1.76 -3.31 -5.65
N ASP A 14 2.33 -2.26 -6.23
CA ASP A 14 1.57 -1.10 -6.73
C ASP A 14 0.53 -1.52 -7.79
N ARG A 15 0.77 -2.60 -8.56
CA ARG A 15 -0.21 -3.09 -9.55
C ARG A 15 -1.48 -3.61 -8.90
N ILE A 16 -1.36 -4.24 -7.73
CA ILE A 16 -2.50 -4.70 -6.94
C ILE A 16 -3.27 -3.48 -6.40
N LEU A 17 -2.56 -2.46 -5.91
CA LEU A 17 -3.15 -1.23 -5.40
C LEU A 17 -3.90 -0.46 -6.49
N GLU A 18 -3.30 -0.30 -7.66
CA GLU A 18 -3.91 0.36 -8.83
C GLU A 18 -5.15 -0.40 -9.29
N HIS A 19 -5.09 -1.73 -9.37
CA HIS A 19 -6.23 -2.55 -9.73
C HIS A 19 -7.40 -2.39 -8.76
N ALA A 20 -7.13 -2.41 -7.44
CA ALA A 20 -8.16 -2.24 -6.42
C ALA A 20 -8.86 -0.87 -6.52
N ASN A 21 -8.08 0.20 -6.73
CA ASN A 21 -8.63 1.55 -6.93
C ASN A 21 -9.42 1.67 -8.25
N ARG A 22 -8.98 1.01 -9.32
CA ARG A 22 -9.66 1.10 -10.63
C ARG A 22 -10.96 0.30 -10.66
N MET A 23 -10.93 -0.94 -10.19
CA MET A 23 -12.04 -1.88 -10.34
C MET A 23 -13.02 -1.83 -9.17
N PHE A 24 -12.54 -1.54 -7.96
CA PHE A 24 -13.34 -1.61 -6.74
C PHE A 24 -13.27 -0.36 -5.84
N PRO A 25 -13.22 0.87 -6.39
CA PRO A 25 -12.97 2.07 -5.59
C PRO A 25 -13.98 2.31 -4.47
N HIS A 26 -15.20 1.80 -4.62
CA HIS A 26 -16.30 2.00 -3.67
C HIS A 26 -16.37 0.92 -2.57
N LYS A 27 -15.68 -0.23 -2.75
CA LYS A 27 -15.68 -1.30 -1.75
C LYS A 27 -15.03 -0.79 -0.47
N LYS A 28 -15.56 -1.26 0.65
CA LYS A 28 -15.21 -0.77 1.98
C LYS A 28 -14.14 -1.64 2.62
N ILE A 29 -13.20 -0.99 3.28
CA ILE A 29 -12.27 -1.59 4.22
C ILE A 29 -12.75 -1.18 5.61
N LYS A 30 -12.91 -2.16 6.50
CA LYS A 30 -13.43 -1.99 7.85
C LYS A 30 -12.42 -2.49 8.87
N THR A 31 -12.22 -1.74 9.94
CA THR A 31 -11.32 -2.10 11.03
C THR A 31 -12.00 -1.81 12.36
N MET A 32 -12.08 -2.82 13.22
CA MET A 32 -12.45 -2.62 14.61
C MET A 32 -11.28 -1.97 15.35
N LEU A 33 -11.52 -0.82 15.96
CA LEU A 33 -10.52 -0.09 16.74
C LEU A 33 -10.46 -0.62 18.19
N PRO A 34 -9.37 -0.33 18.94
CA PRO A 34 -9.23 -0.81 20.32
C PRO A 34 -10.33 -0.35 21.28
N ASP A 35 -10.99 0.78 20.98
CA ASP A 35 -12.12 1.31 21.74
C ASP A 35 -13.47 0.67 21.35
N GLY A 36 -13.45 -0.31 20.43
CA GLY A 36 -14.65 -0.98 19.92
C GLY A 36 -15.41 -0.21 18.83
N SER A 37 -14.93 0.97 18.43
CA SER A 37 -15.51 1.70 17.30
C SER A 37 -15.09 1.08 15.96
N MET A 38 -15.91 1.25 14.93
CA MET A 38 -15.63 0.75 13.59
C MET A 38 -15.10 1.88 12.71
N HIS A 39 -13.82 1.80 12.32
CA HIS A 39 -13.29 2.65 11.26
C HIS A 39 -13.68 2.07 9.89
N GLU A 40 -14.22 2.91 9.01
CA GLU A 40 -14.63 2.51 7.66
C GLU A 40 -14.25 3.57 6.62
N TYR A 41 -13.68 3.12 5.51
CA TYR A 41 -13.34 3.93 4.36
C TYR A 41 -13.30 3.06 3.08
N THR A 42 -13.08 3.66 1.92
CA THR A 42 -13.12 2.94 0.64
C THR A 42 -11.72 2.59 0.12
N TYR A 43 -11.63 1.67 -0.85
CA TYR A 43 -10.38 1.43 -1.58
C TYR A 43 -9.85 2.69 -2.31
N ARG A 44 -10.73 3.62 -2.69
CA ARG A 44 -10.32 4.93 -3.24
C ARG A 44 -9.60 5.77 -2.19
N ASP A 45 -10.11 5.77 -0.96
CA ASP A 45 -9.49 6.51 0.15
C ASP A 45 -8.17 5.86 0.54
N PHE A 46 -8.13 4.53 0.62
CA PHE A 46 -6.92 3.73 0.81
C PHE A 46 -5.83 4.06 -0.21
N TYR A 47 -6.15 4.03 -1.50
CA TYR A 47 -5.21 4.39 -2.58
C TYR A 47 -4.60 5.77 -2.35
N ARG A 48 -5.44 6.78 -2.08
CA ARG A 48 -4.97 8.14 -1.83
C ARG A 48 -4.08 8.23 -0.59
N ARG A 49 -4.43 7.53 0.48
CA ARG A 49 -3.68 7.51 1.74
C ARG A 49 -2.33 6.81 1.59
N VAL A 50 -2.28 5.68 0.87
CA VAL A 50 -1.03 4.98 0.54
C VAL A 50 -0.10 5.88 -0.27
N LYS A 51 -0.60 6.55 -1.32
CA LYS A 51 0.24 7.48 -2.10
C LYS A 51 0.78 8.64 -1.27
N ARG A 52 -0.02 9.17 -0.33
CA ARG A 52 0.45 10.18 0.62
C ARG A 52 1.49 9.63 1.58
N LEU A 53 1.32 8.39 2.05
CA LEU A 53 2.27 7.72 2.94
C LEU A 53 3.63 7.54 2.26
N CYS A 54 3.66 7.15 0.98
CA CYS A 54 4.91 7.08 0.21
C CYS A 54 5.68 8.41 0.26
N ASN A 55 5.01 9.53 -0.07
CA ASN A 55 5.63 10.85 -0.05
C ASN A 55 6.10 11.27 1.35
N VAL A 56 5.37 10.87 2.40
CA VAL A 56 5.77 11.16 3.79
C VAL A 56 7.01 10.36 4.18
N LEU A 57 7.10 9.08 3.80
CA LEU A 57 8.28 8.25 4.08
C LEU A 57 9.52 8.80 3.37
N GLU A 58 9.40 9.16 2.09
CA GLU A 58 10.46 9.85 1.35
C GLU A 58 10.86 11.18 2.04
N GLY A 59 9.87 11.98 2.47
CA GLY A 59 10.11 13.23 3.21
C GLY A 59 10.75 13.05 4.59
N LEU A 60 10.65 11.86 5.19
CA LEU A 60 11.33 11.49 6.43
C LEU A 60 12.74 10.93 6.20
N GLY A 61 13.18 10.82 4.94
CA GLY A 61 14.51 10.34 4.57
C GLY A 61 14.60 8.83 4.42
N VAL A 62 13.48 8.12 4.22
CA VAL A 62 13.49 6.68 3.90
C VAL A 62 13.99 6.52 2.46
N GLU A 63 15.04 5.74 2.28
CA GLU A 63 15.64 5.45 0.99
C GLU A 63 15.22 4.07 0.44
N SER A 64 15.47 3.84 -0.84
CA SER A 64 15.23 2.54 -1.47
C SER A 64 16.04 1.45 -0.79
N GLY A 65 15.37 0.38 -0.36
CA GLY A 65 15.99 -0.73 0.38
C GLY A 65 16.04 -0.56 1.89
N ASP A 66 15.73 0.63 2.44
CA ASP A 66 15.58 0.81 3.89
C ASP A 66 14.42 -0.04 4.43
N ARG A 67 14.47 -0.38 5.72
CA ARG A 67 13.43 -1.20 6.36
C ARG A 67 12.51 -0.33 7.20
N VAL A 68 11.21 -0.48 6.97
CA VAL A 68 10.15 0.13 7.78
C VAL A 68 9.50 -0.98 8.60
N GLY A 69 9.93 -1.09 9.85
CA GLY A 69 9.40 -2.06 10.80
C GLY A 69 8.02 -1.65 11.32
N THR A 70 7.12 -2.62 11.50
CA THR A 70 5.79 -2.40 12.06
C THR A 70 5.57 -3.30 13.27
N PHE A 71 4.95 -2.74 14.32
CA PHE A 71 4.42 -3.50 15.44
C PHE A 71 2.94 -3.15 15.60
N ALA A 72 2.13 -3.78 14.73
CA ALA A 72 0.74 -3.40 14.53
C ALA A 72 -0.16 -4.62 14.30
N TRP A 73 -1.42 -4.47 14.71
CA TRP A 73 -2.48 -5.45 14.44
C TRP A 73 -2.95 -5.42 12.99
N ASN A 74 -3.96 -6.23 12.67
CA ASN A 74 -4.70 -6.18 11.40
C ASN A 74 -5.63 -4.95 11.37
N ASN A 75 -5.05 -3.77 11.19
CA ASN A 75 -5.76 -2.50 11.11
C ASN A 75 -5.50 -1.76 9.80
N TYR A 76 -6.31 -0.72 9.53
CA TYR A 76 -6.23 0.03 8.27
C TYR A 76 -4.87 0.71 8.08
N GLN A 77 -4.22 1.20 9.15
CA GLN A 77 -2.88 1.81 9.04
C GLN A 77 -1.81 0.78 8.67
N HIS A 78 -1.89 -0.42 9.24
CA HIS A 78 -0.96 -1.49 8.91
C HIS A 78 -1.13 -1.91 7.46
N MET A 79 -2.38 -2.05 7.00
CA MET A 79 -2.68 -2.29 5.59
C MET A 79 -2.12 -1.18 4.68
N GLU A 80 -2.16 0.10 5.10
CA GLU A 80 -1.55 1.21 4.36
C GLU A 80 -0.02 1.06 4.28
N LEU A 81 0.65 0.67 5.37
CA LEU A 81 2.10 0.46 5.40
C LEU A 81 2.56 -0.68 4.48
N TYR A 82 1.78 -1.76 4.37
CA TYR A 82 2.07 -2.89 3.46
C TYR A 82 2.22 -2.47 2.00
N PHE A 83 1.56 -1.37 1.58
CA PHE A 83 1.69 -0.82 0.23
C PHE A 83 2.52 0.45 0.19
N GLY A 84 2.52 1.24 1.26
CA GLY A 84 3.19 2.54 1.34
C GLY A 84 4.70 2.41 1.41
N ALA A 85 5.23 1.54 2.28
CA ALA A 85 6.67 1.35 2.40
C ALA A 85 7.27 0.73 1.11
N PRO A 86 6.77 -0.39 0.58
CA PRO A 86 7.23 -0.91 -0.72
C PRO A 86 6.98 0.06 -1.87
N GLY A 87 5.88 0.82 -1.84
CA GLY A 87 5.58 1.85 -2.82
C GLY A 87 6.57 3.03 -2.83
N ALA A 88 7.27 3.27 -1.71
CA ALA A 88 8.39 4.21 -1.60
C ALA A 88 9.75 3.57 -1.91
N GLY A 89 9.79 2.29 -2.30
CA GLY A 89 11.02 1.53 -2.54
C GLY A 89 11.66 0.90 -1.30
N ALA A 90 11.05 1.07 -0.12
CA ALA A 90 11.51 0.47 1.12
C ALA A 90 11.01 -0.98 1.28
N VAL A 91 11.59 -1.71 2.24
CA VAL A 91 11.17 -3.05 2.65
C VAL A 91 10.25 -2.90 3.86
N VAL A 92 9.06 -3.52 3.81
CA VAL A 92 8.19 -3.63 4.99
C VAL A 92 8.57 -4.88 5.79
N HIS A 93 8.69 -4.70 7.11
CA HIS A 93 9.17 -5.65 8.13
C HIS A 93 10.68 -5.70 8.34
#